data_AF-A0A7X1DSL0-F1
#
_entry.id   AF-A0A7X1DSL0-F1
#
_cell.length_a   1.000
_cell.length_b   1.000
_cell.length_c   1.000
_cell.angle_alpha   90.00
_cell.angle_beta   90.00
_cell.angle_gamma   90.00
#
_symmetry.space_group_name_H-M   'P 1'
#
loop_
_entity.id
_entity.type
_entity.pdbx_description
1 polymer ?
#
loop_
_entity_poly.entity_id
_entity_poly.type
_entity_poly.pdbx_seq_one_letter_code
_entity_poly.pdbx_strand_id
1 'polypeptide(L)'
;MKKYSDDYLIEEIQKCAKRLGHSPRSKDFPHYSLASQRFGNWEAFLKAAGLSVYNRRQIKSVNSRYGLAKAAQDQALTLGHAPNSKEFKYAHIVYEFFTNWDEFIKFTGLKPKEKLIKNKKVYTQEELVAEVRVVEAKLGRIPKCSEVSYGIYVAVRKQYGGWKSFLYKEGFSEKAPTMNSNIHKGGEKV
;
A
#
# COMPACT_ATOMS: atom_id res chain seq x y z
N MET A 1 37.76 -13.08 -18.51
CA MET A 1 37.45 -11.79 -17.84
C MET A 1 36.06 -11.33 -18.27
N LYS A 2 35.11 -11.15 -17.35
CA LYS A 2 33.82 -10.53 -17.69
C LYS A 2 34.08 -9.07 -18.08
N LYS A 3 33.88 -8.73 -19.36
CA LYS A 3 33.91 -7.33 -19.83
C LYS A 3 32.60 -6.68 -19.41
N TYR A 4 32.61 -5.91 -18.33
CA TYR A 4 31.51 -4.98 -18.05
C TYR A 4 31.55 -3.86 -19.08
N SER A 5 30.41 -3.49 -19.66
CA SER A 5 30.29 -2.29 -20.50
C SER A 5 30.15 -1.04 -19.62
N ASP A 6 30.41 0.13 -20.19
CA ASP A 6 30.25 1.40 -19.47
C ASP A 6 28.78 1.65 -19.12
N ASP A 7 27.86 1.29 -20.03
CA ASP A 7 26.41 1.33 -19.76
C ASP A 7 25.99 0.42 -18.61
N TYR A 8 26.56 -0.78 -18.52
CA TYR A 8 26.28 -1.68 -17.41
C TYR A 8 26.72 -1.08 -16.07
N LEU A 9 27.89 -0.44 -16.03
CA LEU A 9 28.38 0.20 -14.81
C LEU A 9 27.46 1.36 -14.40
N ILE A 10 27.00 2.17 -15.37
CA ILE A 10 26.05 3.27 -15.14
C ILE A 10 24.71 2.73 -14.61
N GLU A 11 24.16 1.69 -15.23
CA GLU A 11 22.88 1.11 -14.80
C GLU A 11 22.98 0.52 -13.38
N GLU A 12 24.07 -0.19 -13.08
CA GLU A 12 24.27 -0.79 -11.76
C GLU A 12 24.49 0.25 -10.65
N ILE A 13 25.22 1.35 -10.92
CA ILE A 13 25.38 2.41 -9.92
C ILE A 13 24.06 3.17 -9.69
N GLN A 14 23.24 3.35 -10.73
CA GLN A 14 21.90 3.94 -10.60
C GLN A 14 20.97 3.02 -9.79
N LYS A 15 20.98 1.71 -10.04
CA LYS A 15 20.26 0.73 -9.20
C LYS A 15 20.76 0.76 -7.77
N CYS A 16 22.07 0.86 -7.55
CA CYS A 16 22.65 0.99 -6.22
C CYS A 16 22.16 2.27 -5.53
N ALA A 17 22.16 3.41 -6.22
CA ALA A 17 21.64 4.67 -5.70
C ALA A 17 20.14 4.59 -5.36
N LYS A 18 19.36 3.95 -6.24
CA LYS A 18 17.93 3.67 -6.01
C LYS A 18 17.74 2.81 -4.76
N ARG A 19 18.52 1.76 -4.57
CA ARG A 19 18.47 0.88 -3.39
C ARG A 19 18.92 1.58 -2.11
N LEU A 20 19.94 2.43 -2.17
CA LEU A 20 20.49 3.11 -0.99
C LEU A 20 19.69 4.32 -0.54
N GLY A 21 18.87 4.90 -1.41
CA GLY A 21 18.19 6.15 -1.07
C GLY A 21 19.01 7.41 -1.36
N HIS A 22 20.29 7.26 -1.70
CA HIS A 22 21.27 8.33 -1.90
C HIS A 22 22.39 7.87 -2.85
N SER A 23 23.26 8.80 -3.26
CA SER A 23 24.43 8.48 -4.07
C SER A 23 25.37 7.49 -3.36
N PRO A 24 25.76 6.36 -3.98
CA PRO A 24 26.60 5.34 -3.35
C PRO A 24 28.01 5.86 -3.02
N ARG A 25 28.62 5.34 -1.94
CA ARG A 25 30.06 5.50 -1.69
C ARG A 25 30.84 4.48 -2.50
N SER A 26 32.14 4.69 -2.62
CA SER A 26 33.08 3.74 -3.21
C SER A 26 32.91 2.31 -2.66
N LYS A 27 32.79 2.17 -1.34
CA LYS A 27 32.59 0.88 -0.68
C LYS A 27 31.22 0.22 -0.91
N ASP A 28 30.22 0.99 -1.34
CA ASP A 28 28.87 0.49 -1.58
C ASP A 28 28.74 -0.06 -3.03
N PHE A 29 29.78 0.07 -3.86
CA PHE A 29 29.80 -0.37 -5.26
C PHE A 29 30.98 -1.31 -5.58
N PRO A 30 30.74 -2.60 -5.83
CA PRO A 30 31.79 -3.59 -6.05
C PRO A 30 32.77 -3.26 -7.20
N HIS A 31 32.30 -2.53 -8.23
CA HIS A 31 33.10 -2.19 -9.40
C HIS A 31 33.75 -0.80 -9.32
N TYR A 32 33.92 -0.25 -8.10
CA TYR A 32 34.51 1.06 -7.86
C TYR A 32 35.83 1.29 -8.62
N SER A 33 36.78 0.36 -8.50
CA SER A 33 38.12 0.52 -9.10
C SER A 33 38.04 0.57 -10.63
N LEU A 34 37.22 -0.30 -11.21
CA LEU A 34 37.01 -0.37 -12.66
C LEU A 34 36.31 0.90 -13.18
N ALA A 35 35.25 1.33 -12.51
CA ALA A 35 34.51 2.53 -12.88
C ALA A 35 35.37 3.80 -12.74
N SER A 36 36.13 3.93 -11.65
CA SER A 36 37.02 5.08 -11.43
C SER A 36 38.12 5.15 -12.50
N GLN A 37 38.68 4.00 -12.90
CA GLN A 37 39.71 3.97 -13.95
C GLN A 37 39.13 4.36 -15.32
N ARG A 38 37.94 3.86 -15.68
CA ARG A 38 37.36 4.09 -17.02
C ARG A 38 36.84 5.50 -17.22
N PHE A 39 36.20 6.06 -16.19
CA PHE A 39 35.61 7.39 -16.25
C PHE A 39 36.56 8.47 -15.70
N GLY A 40 37.84 8.12 -15.48
CA GLY A 40 38.90 9.00 -14.98
C GLY A 40 38.93 9.12 -13.46
N ASN A 41 37.77 9.26 -12.81
CA ASN A 41 37.64 9.16 -11.36
C ASN A 41 36.20 8.83 -10.94
N TRP A 42 36.01 8.55 -9.65
CA TRP A 42 34.71 8.19 -9.08
C TRP A 42 33.65 9.30 -9.20
N GLU A 43 34.05 10.56 -9.04
CA GLU A 43 33.11 11.69 -9.14
C GLU A 43 32.62 11.87 -10.59
N ALA A 44 33.51 11.73 -11.56
CA ALA A 44 33.18 11.77 -12.98
C ALA A 44 32.25 10.60 -13.36
N PHE A 45 32.47 9.41 -12.83
CA PHE A 45 31.57 8.28 -12.99
C PHE A 45 30.17 8.55 -12.41
N LEU A 46 30.09 9.09 -11.19
CA LEU A 46 28.80 9.46 -10.59
C LEU A 46 28.08 10.52 -11.45
N LYS A 47 28.80 11.55 -11.93
CA LYS A 47 28.24 12.57 -12.82
C LYS A 47 27.73 11.96 -14.14
N ALA A 48 28.48 11.05 -14.75
CA ALA A 48 28.07 10.33 -15.95
C ALA A 48 26.78 9.51 -15.73
N ALA A 49 26.58 9.00 -14.51
CA ALA A 49 25.36 8.31 -14.12
C ALA A 49 24.21 9.24 -13.67
N GLY A 50 24.37 10.56 -13.75
CA GLY A 50 23.39 11.54 -13.28
C GLY A 50 23.27 11.62 -11.74
N LEU A 51 24.30 11.16 -11.02
CA LEU A 51 24.35 11.11 -9.56
C LEU A 51 25.28 12.20 -9.00
N SER A 52 24.90 12.76 -7.85
CA SER A 52 25.76 13.70 -7.11
C SER A 52 26.80 12.95 -6.28
N VAL A 53 27.85 13.64 -5.83
CA VAL A 53 28.81 13.06 -4.88
C VAL A 53 28.13 12.83 -3.53
N TYR A 54 28.49 11.74 -2.85
CA TYR A 54 28.02 11.43 -1.50
C TYR A 54 28.19 12.63 -0.56
N ASN A 55 27.08 13.22 -0.13
CA ASN A 55 27.07 14.32 0.84
C ASN A 55 26.49 13.83 2.18
N ARG A 56 27.37 13.68 3.17
CA ARG A 56 27.01 13.23 4.53
C ARG A 56 25.95 14.13 5.18
N ARG A 57 25.91 15.43 4.88
CA ARG A 57 24.91 16.37 5.41
C ARG A 57 23.52 16.13 4.80
N GLN A 58 23.44 15.81 3.50
CA GLN A 58 22.17 15.47 2.85
C GLN A 58 21.57 14.16 3.35
N ILE A 59 22.40 13.17 3.71
CA ILE A 59 21.93 11.88 4.22
C ILE A 59 21.45 11.97 5.68
N LYS A 60 22.07 12.85 6.47
CA LYS A 60 21.58 13.18 7.82
C LYS A 60 20.35 14.08 7.80
N SER A 61 19.99 14.65 6.64
CA SER A 61 18.72 15.35 6.50
C SER A 61 17.59 14.35 6.58
N VAL A 62 16.60 14.66 7.42
CA VAL A 62 15.36 13.89 7.52
C VAL A 62 14.61 13.84 6.19
N ASN A 63 14.88 14.77 5.26
CA ASN A 63 14.24 14.83 3.94
C ASN A 63 14.88 13.90 2.89
N SER A 64 15.53 12.82 3.32
CA SER A 64 16.08 11.81 2.42
C SER A 64 15.43 10.46 2.70
N ARG A 65 15.36 9.57 1.71
CA ARG A 65 14.81 8.20 1.90
C ARG A 65 15.44 7.47 3.10
N TYR A 66 16.75 7.64 3.29
CA TYR A 66 17.47 7.08 4.44
C TYR A 66 17.15 7.82 5.75
N GLY A 67 17.11 9.15 5.74
CA GLY A 67 16.75 9.95 6.92
C GLY A 67 15.35 9.63 7.44
N LEU A 68 14.38 9.50 6.52
CA LEU A 68 13.02 9.06 6.84
C LEU A 68 13.02 7.64 7.40
N ALA A 69 13.74 6.71 6.78
CA ALA A 69 13.81 5.34 7.25
C ALA A 69 14.44 5.23 8.65
N LYS A 70 15.51 5.98 8.90
CA LYS A 70 16.18 6.04 10.20
C LYS A 70 15.27 6.63 11.27
N ALA A 71 14.58 7.73 10.96
CA ALA A 71 13.60 8.33 11.85
C ALA A 71 12.44 7.36 12.17
N ALA A 72 11.96 6.59 11.19
CA ALA A 72 10.92 5.59 11.42
C ALA A 72 11.40 4.42 12.28
N GLN A 73 12.64 3.97 12.10
CA GLN A 73 13.26 2.94 12.96
C GLN A 73 13.44 3.44 14.40
N ASP A 74 13.97 4.65 14.58
CA ASP A 74 14.18 5.23 15.90
C ASP A 74 12.84 5.45 16.61
N GLN A 75 11.80 5.89 15.89
CA GLN A 75 10.44 5.98 16.44
C GLN A 75 9.85 4.60 16.77
N ALA A 76 10.15 3.58 15.96
CA ALA A 76 9.69 2.22 16.24
C ALA A 76 10.31 1.64 17.52
N LEU A 77 11.56 1.99 17.82
CA LEU A 77 12.20 1.64 19.11
C LEU A 77 11.45 2.28 20.29
N THR A 78 11.00 3.52 20.14
CA THR A 78 10.22 4.23 21.17
C THR A 78 8.80 3.68 21.33
N LEU A 79 8.14 3.30 20.22
CA LEU A 79 6.75 2.82 20.23
C LEU A 79 6.63 1.31 20.49
N GLY A 80 7.72 0.55 20.38
CA GLY A 80 7.71 -0.92 20.39
C GLY A 80 7.04 -1.55 19.16
N HIS A 81 6.69 -0.75 18.14
CA HIS A 81 6.10 -1.20 16.89
C HIS A 81 6.38 -0.22 15.75
N ALA A 82 6.26 -0.68 14.50
CA ALA A 82 6.45 0.19 13.34
C ALA A 82 5.39 1.30 13.30
N PRO A 83 5.79 2.58 13.13
CA PRO A 83 4.85 3.68 13.08
C PRO A 83 3.94 3.57 11.85
N ASN A 84 2.68 3.93 12.02
CA ASN A 84 1.78 4.14 10.88
C ASN A 84 1.89 5.57 10.33
N SER A 85 1.27 5.83 9.16
CA SER A 85 1.37 7.14 8.49
C SER A 85 0.81 8.31 9.31
N LYS A 86 -0.08 8.06 10.28
CA LYS A 86 -0.60 9.09 11.20
C LYS A 86 0.31 9.35 12.39
N GLU A 87 1.10 8.36 12.79
CA GLU A 87 2.04 8.46 13.91
C GLU A 87 3.38 9.07 13.49
N PHE A 88 3.75 8.97 12.21
CA PHE A 88 5.03 9.46 11.71
C PHE A 88 4.95 10.91 11.24
N LYS A 89 5.64 11.81 11.96
CA LYS A 89 5.67 13.26 11.68
C LYS A 89 6.02 13.60 10.21
N TYR A 90 6.90 12.83 9.60
CA TYR A 90 7.41 13.08 8.24
C TYR A 90 6.66 12.29 7.16
N ALA A 91 5.45 11.79 7.46
CA ALA A 91 4.71 10.96 6.51
C ALA A 91 4.40 11.67 5.17
N HIS A 92 4.17 12.98 5.20
CA HIS A 92 3.99 13.78 3.98
C HIS A 92 5.21 13.72 3.05
N ILE A 93 6.43 13.71 3.61
CA ILE A 93 7.68 13.61 2.86
C ILE A 93 7.89 12.18 2.34
N VAL A 94 7.42 11.17 3.09
CA VAL A 94 7.50 9.75 2.65
C VAL A 94 6.81 9.56 1.29
N TYR A 95 5.66 10.21 1.07
CA TYR A 95 4.92 10.10 -0.19
C TYR A 95 5.61 10.79 -1.38
N GLU A 96 6.61 11.65 -1.15
CA GLU A 96 7.43 12.21 -2.23
C GLU A 96 8.43 11.19 -2.79
N PHE A 97 8.78 10.17 -2.00
CA PHE A 97 9.82 9.20 -2.33
C PHE A 97 9.33 7.75 -2.48
N PHE A 98 8.17 7.43 -1.91
CA PHE A 98 7.59 6.09 -1.90
C PHE A 98 6.15 6.14 -2.39
N THR A 99 5.77 5.15 -3.20
CA THR A 99 4.44 5.09 -3.82
C THR A 99 3.35 4.89 -2.77
N ASN A 100 3.66 4.14 -1.71
CA ASN A 100 2.75 3.90 -0.59
C ASN A 100 3.51 3.66 0.71
N TRP A 101 2.78 3.72 1.83
CA TRP A 101 3.34 3.51 3.17
C TRP A 101 3.93 2.11 3.36
N ASP A 102 3.32 1.10 2.74
CA ASP A 102 3.77 -0.29 2.87
C ASP A 102 5.14 -0.48 2.20
N GLU A 103 5.39 0.20 1.07
CA GLU A 103 6.69 0.23 0.39
C GLU A 103 7.76 0.88 1.29
N PHE A 104 7.41 2.00 1.94
CA PHE A 104 8.30 2.64 2.91
C PHE A 104 8.62 1.72 4.08
N ILE A 105 7.63 1.10 4.72
CA ILE A 105 7.87 0.17 5.83
C ILE A 105 8.71 -1.03 5.39
N LYS A 106 8.48 -1.58 4.18
CA LYS A 106 9.37 -2.61 3.60
C LYS A 106 10.81 -2.11 3.46
N PHE A 107 11.00 -0.89 2.96
CA PHE A 107 12.32 -0.28 2.82
C PHE A 107 13.04 -0.10 4.17
N THR A 108 12.30 0.19 5.25
CA THR A 108 12.88 0.30 6.61
C THR A 108 13.30 -1.04 7.21
N GLY A 109 12.83 -2.17 6.66
CA GLY A 109 13.00 -3.49 7.27
C GLY A 109 12.16 -3.73 8.53
N LEU A 110 11.24 -2.81 8.86
CA LEU A 110 10.33 -2.96 9.99
C LEU A 110 9.17 -3.89 9.63
N LYS A 111 8.64 -4.62 10.62
CA LYS A 111 7.40 -5.39 10.45
C LYS A 111 6.19 -4.44 10.57
N PRO A 112 5.29 -4.39 9.57
CA PRO A 112 4.07 -3.60 9.68
C PRO A 112 3.28 -4.01 10.93
N LYS A 113 2.67 -3.03 11.60
CA LYS A 113 1.69 -3.31 12.66
C LYS A 113 0.61 -4.22 12.07
N GLU A 114 0.39 -5.38 12.69
CA GLU A 114 -0.69 -6.28 12.28
C GLU A 114 -1.98 -5.49 12.22
N LYS A 115 -2.54 -5.38 11.02
CA LYS A 115 -3.89 -4.86 10.88
C LYS A 115 -4.74 -5.85 11.65
N LEU A 116 -5.39 -5.41 12.74
CA LEU A 116 -6.50 -6.15 13.31
C LEU A 116 -7.50 -6.34 12.18
N ILE A 117 -7.47 -7.50 11.53
CA ILE A 117 -8.53 -7.92 10.65
C ILE A 117 -9.70 -8.06 11.61
N LYS A 118 -10.56 -7.05 11.69
CA LYS A 118 -11.86 -7.20 12.36
C LYS A 118 -12.48 -8.43 11.69
N ASN A 119 -12.55 -9.56 12.41
CA ASN A 119 -13.03 -10.84 11.89
C ASN A 119 -14.35 -10.59 11.16
N LYS A 120 -14.28 -10.48 9.83
CA LYS A 120 -15.45 -10.23 9.02
C LYS A 120 -16.09 -11.59 8.86
N LYS A 121 -17.06 -11.92 9.73
CA LYS A 121 -17.87 -13.14 9.62
C LYS A 121 -18.32 -13.25 8.16
N VAL A 122 -17.86 -14.29 7.48
CA VAL A 122 -18.25 -14.60 6.12
C VAL A 122 -19.56 -15.37 6.25
N TYR A 123 -20.62 -14.83 5.68
CA TYR A 123 -21.92 -15.50 5.65
C TYR A 123 -22.06 -16.26 4.33
N THR A 124 -22.50 -17.52 4.38
CA THR A 124 -23.01 -18.18 3.18
C THR A 124 -24.40 -17.67 2.83
N GLN A 125 -24.89 -17.98 1.63
CA GLN A 125 -26.25 -17.63 1.20
C GLN A 125 -27.30 -18.23 2.14
N GLU A 126 -27.13 -19.49 2.54
CA GLU A 126 -28.02 -20.21 3.45
C GLU A 126 -28.02 -19.59 4.84
N GLU A 127 -26.85 -19.22 5.35
CA GLU A 127 -26.73 -18.52 6.64
C GLU A 127 -27.42 -17.16 6.62
N LEU A 128 -27.33 -16.40 5.51
CA LEU A 128 -28.05 -15.13 5.38
C LEU A 128 -29.57 -15.33 5.42
N VAL A 129 -30.09 -16.31 4.69
CA VAL A 129 -31.53 -16.62 4.67
C VAL A 129 -31.98 -17.07 6.06
N ALA A 130 -31.25 -17.97 6.71
CA ALA A 130 -31.58 -18.46 8.05
C ALA A 130 -31.62 -17.33 9.09
N GLU A 131 -30.61 -16.47 9.11
CA GLU A 131 -30.55 -15.33 10.03
C GLU A 131 -31.69 -14.33 9.78
N VAL A 132 -32.04 -14.08 8.52
CA VAL A 132 -33.18 -13.20 8.19
C VAL A 132 -34.51 -13.83 8.58
N ARG A 133 -34.69 -15.14 8.40
CA ARG A 133 -35.88 -15.89 8.87
C ARG A 133 -36.03 -15.84 10.39
N VAL A 134 -34.93 -15.90 11.14
CA VAL A 134 -34.96 -15.72 12.61
C VAL A 134 -35.49 -14.34 12.99
N VAL A 135 -35.06 -13.28 12.29
CA VAL A 135 -35.55 -11.92 12.54
C VAL A 135 -37.01 -11.77 12.11
N GLU A 136 -37.39 -12.36 10.98
CA GLU A 136 -38.78 -12.39 10.51
C GLU A 136 -39.72 -13.06 11.52
N ALA A 137 -39.34 -14.23 12.04
CA ALA A 137 -40.11 -14.96 13.05
C ALA A 137 -40.31 -14.14 14.34
N LYS A 138 -39.32 -13.32 14.72
CA LYS A 138 -39.43 -12.41 15.87
C LYS A 138 -40.33 -11.22 15.62
N LEU A 139 -40.33 -10.70 14.39
CA LEU A 139 -41.12 -9.51 14.03
C LEU A 139 -42.54 -9.84 13.55
N GLY A 140 -42.80 -11.11 13.19
CA GLY A 140 -44.05 -11.53 12.54
C GLY A 140 -44.23 -10.94 11.15
N ARG A 141 -43.17 -10.36 10.57
CA ARG A 141 -43.16 -9.71 9.26
C ARG A 141 -41.75 -9.67 8.69
N ILE A 142 -41.64 -9.46 7.39
CA ILE A 142 -40.36 -9.32 6.70
C ILE A 142 -39.57 -8.13 7.30
N PRO A 143 -38.31 -8.33 7.73
CA PRO A 143 -37.50 -7.27 8.30
C PRO A 143 -37.05 -6.24 7.25
N LYS A 144 -36.95 -4.99 7.69
CA LYS A 144 -36.25 -3.92 6.95
C LYS A 144 -34.74 -4.11 7.07
N CYS A 145 -33.98 -3.58 6.11
CA CYS A 145 -32.51 -3.68 6.15
C CYS A 145 -31.86 -3.05 7.40
N SER A 146 -32.55 -2.11 8.06
CA SER A 146 -32.11 -1.49 9.31
C SER A 146 -32.44 -2.32 10.57
N GLU A 147 -33.26 -3.37 10.43
CA GLU A 147 -33.72 -4.23 11.52
C GLU A 147 -32.90 -5.52 11.64
N VAL A 148 -31.93 -5.72 10.74
CA VAL A 148 -30.94 -6.82 10.79
C VAL A 148 -29.57 -6.31 11.20
N SER A 149 -28.69 -7.21 11.62
CA SER A 149 -27.32 -6.83 12.00
C SER A 149 -26.56 -6.20 10.82
N TYR A 150 -25.66 -5.27 11.13
CA TYR A 150 -24.82 -4.61 10.13
C TYR A 150 -24.00 -5.62 9.30
N GLY A 151 -23.57 -6.73 9.92
CA GLY A 151 -22.87 -7.82 9.23
C GLY A 151 -23.72 -8.47 8.13
N ILE A 152 -24.97 -8.80 8.45
CA ILE A 152 -25.93 -9.38 7.50
C ILE A 152 -26.24 -8.39 6.38
N TYR A 153 -26.49 -7.12 6.70
CA TYR A 153 -26.75 -6.08 5.70
C TYR A 153 -25.60 -5.94 4.69
N VAL A 154 -24.36 -5.86 5.17
CA VAL A 154 -23.17 -5.73 4.31
C VAL A 154 -22.97 -6.98 3.44
N ALA A 155 -23.19 -8.17 4.01
CA ALA A 155 -23.09 -9.43 3.28
C ALA A 155 -24.16 -9.53 2.18
N VAL A 156 -25.42 -9.21 2.49
CA VAL A 156 -26.53 -9.15 1.51
C VAL A 156 -26.23 -8.14 0.41
N ARG A 157 -25.77 -6.93 0.74
CA ARG A 157 -25.40 -5.91 -0.26
C ARG A 157 -24.29 -6.41 -1.20
N LYS A 158 -23.30 -7.13 -0.67
CA LYS A 158 -22.17 -7.64 -1.46
C LYS A 158 -22.58 -8.80 -2.38
N GLN A 159 -23.38 -9.75 -1.89
CA GLN A 159 -23.73 -10.97 -2.63
C GLN A 159 -24.92 -10.76 -3.58
N TYR A 160 -25.90 -9.94 -3.19
CA TYR A 160 -27.16 -9.77 -3.91
C TYR A 160 -27.30 -8.42 -4.61
N GLY A 161 -26.35 -7.50 -4.40
CA GLY A 161 -26.39 -6.13 -4.92
C GLY A 161 -27.37 -5.22 -4.18
N GLY A 162 -28.13 -5.74 -3.20
CA GLY A 162 -29.06 -4.95 -2.40
C GLY A 162 -30.11 -5.78 -1.66
N TRP A 163 -30.73 -5.15 -0.65
CA TRP A 163 -31.73 -5.80 0.21
C TRP A 163 -32.97 -6.27 -0.55
N LYS A 164 -33.51 -5.42 -1.44
CA LYS A 164 -34.70 -5.77 -2.22
C LYS A 164 -34.43 -6.93 -3.20
N SER A 165 -33.23 -6.97 -3.79
CA SER A 165 -32.80 -8.06 -4.68
C SER A 165 -32.68 -9.38 -3.94
N PHE A 166 -32.18 -9.35 -2.70
CA PHE A 166 -32.16 -10.50 -1.81
C PHE A 166 -33.57 -11.00 -1.48
N LEU A 167 -34.46 -10.10 -1.05
CA LEU A 167 -35.85 -10.50 -0.74
C LEU A 167 -36.57 -11.12 -1.94
N TYR A 168 -36.33 -10.60 -3.15
CA TYR A 168 -36.90 -11.16 -4.37
C TYR A 168 -36.29 -12.53 -4.74
N LYS A 169 -34.96 -12.64 -4.76
CA LYS A 169 -34.27 -13.89 -5.14
C LYS A 169 -34.53 -15.04 -4.17
N GLU A 170 -34.62 -14.75 -2.87
CA GLU A 170 -34.83 -15.75 -1.82
C GLU A 170 -36.32 -15.96 -1.49
N GLY A 171 -37.23 -15.42 -2.31
CA GLY A 171 -38.67 -15.69 -2.20
C GLY A 171 -39.37 -15.04 -1.00
N PHE A 172 -38.79 -14.01 -0.39
CA PHE A 172 -39.46 -13.19 0.63
C PHE A 172 -40.41 -12.15 0.02
N SER A 173 -40.28 -11.80 -1.27
CA SER A 173 -41.11 -10.78 -1.93
C SER A 173 -41.47 -11.18 -3.36
N GLU A 174 -42.74 -11.07 -3.72
CA GLU A 174 -43.25 -11.34 -5.07
C GLU A 174 -42.93 -10.22 -6.08
N LYS A 175 -42.67 -8.99 -5.61
CA LYS A 175 -42.39 -7.85 -6.47
C LYS A 175 -40.89 -7.70 -6.71
N ALA A 176 -40.48 -7.78 -7.98
CA ALA A 176 -39.11 -7.51 -8.40
C ALA A 176 -38.72 -6.05 -8.09
N PRO A 177 -37.49 -5.79 -7.60
CA PRO A 177 -37.03 -4.42 -7.41
C PRO A 177 -36.95 -3.70 -8.76
N THR A 178 -37.44 -2.46 -8.81
CA THR A 178 -37.11 -1.55 -9.91
C THR A 178 -35.60 -1.31 -9.90
N MET A 179 -34.91 -1.83 -10.92
CA MET A 179 -33.49 -1.60 -11.13
C MET A 179 -33.28 -0.10 -11.42
N ASN A 180 -32.98 0.70 -10.39
CA ASN A 180 -32.40 2.01 -10.62
C ASN A 180 -30.94 1.79 -11.03
N SER A 181 -30.73 1.76 -12.33
CA SER A 181 -29.43 1.80 -12.99
C SER A 181 -28.74 3.14 -12.74
N ASN A 182 -28.24 3.36 -11.52
CA ASN A 182 -27.15 4.30 -11.32
C ASN A 182 -25.84 3.67 -11.81
N ILE A 183 -25.78 3.49 -13.13
CA ILE A 183 -24.51 3.34 -13.85
C ILE A 183 -23.85 4.71 -13.73
N HIS A 184 -22.78 4.79 -12.94
CA HIS A 184 -21.80 5.86 -13.09
C HIS A 184 -21.33 5.84 -14.54
N LYS A 185 -21.86 6.75 -15.37
CA LYS A 185 -21.24 7.11 -16.64
C LYS A 185 -19.89 7.73 -16.28
N GLY A 186 -18.82 7.01 -16.59
CA GLY A 186 -17.48 7.58 -16.67
C GLY A 186 -17.55 8.77 -17.62
N GLY A 187 -17.22 9.94 -17.09
CA GLY A 187 -17.06 11.15 -17.88
C GLY A 187 -15.78 11.03 -18.69
N GLU A 188 -15.92 10.72 -19.97
CA GLU A 188 -14.91 10.99 -20.98
C GLU A 188 -15.09 12.48 -21.34
N LYS A 189 -14.17 13.32 -20.86
CA LYS A 189 -14.04 14.71 -21.32
C LYS A 189 -13.04 14.73 -22.47
N VAL A 190 -13.62 14.99 -23.65
CA VAL A 190 -13.16 15.77 -24.81
C VAL A 190 -11.68 15.71 -25.18
#